data_AF-A0A7K0NSI4-F1
#
_entry.id   AF-A0A7K0NSI4-F1
#
_cell.length_a   1.000
_cell.length_b   1.000
_cell.length_c   1.000
_cell.angle_alpha   90.00
_cell.angle_beta   90.00
_cell.angle_gamma   90.00
#
_symmetry.space_group_name_H-M   'P 1'
#
loop_
_entity.id
_entity.type
_entity.pdbx_description
1 polymer ?
#
loop_
_entity_poly.entity_id
_entity_poly.type
_entity_poly.pdbx_seq_one_letter_code
_entity_poly.pdbx_strand_id
1 'polypeptide(L)' 'MAKKDGAIEIEGSVSEALPNAMFRVTLTNGHVVLAH' A
#
# COMPACT_ATOMS: atom_id res chain seq x y z
N MET A 1 25.55 3.62 1.35
CA MET A 1 24.26 3.80 0.65
C MET A 1 23.78 2.44 0.19
N ALA A 2 23.05 1.71 1.04
CA ALA A 2 22.39 0.48 0.64
C ALA A 2 21.01 0.87 0.10
N LYS A 3 20.88 0.95 -1.24
CA LYS A 3 19.57 1.06 -1.88
C LYS A 3 18.77 -0.15 -1.43
N LYS A 4 17.51 0.07 -1.04
CA LYS A 4 16.55 -0.98 -0.71
C LYS A 4 16.24 -1.76 -2.01
N ASP A 5 17.16 -2.59 -2.47
CA ASP A 5 17.03 -3.41 -3.69
C ASP A 5 16.10 -4.62 -3.42
N GLY A 6 14.95 -4.38 -2.78
CA GLY A 6 13.99 -5.40 -2.37
C GLY A 6 12.60 -4.87 -1.99
N ALA A 7 12.26 -3.64 -2.38
CA ALA A 7 10.87 -3.18 -2.28
C ALA A 7 10.02 -3.91 -3.33
N ILE A 8 8.91 -4.48 -2.91
CA ILE A 8 7.96 -5.16 -3.79
C ILE A 8 6.92 -4.13 -4.20
N GLU A 9 6.83 -3.84 -5.51
CA GLU A 9 5.84 -2.94 -6.09
C GLU A 9 4.64 -3.75 -6.56
N ILE A 10 3.46 -3.44 -6.01
CA ILE A 10 2.20 -4.11 -6.34
C ILE A 10 1.15 -3.05 -6.58
N GLU A 11 0.36 -3.26 -7.63
CA GLU A 11 -0.80 -2.43 -7.93
C GLU A 11 -1.98 -2.77 -7.02
N GLY A 12 -2.63 -1.73 -6.50
CA GLY A 12 -3.82 -1.83 -5.65
C GLY A 12 -4.73 -0.62 -5.83
N SER A 13 -5.99 -0.76 -5.41
CA SER A 13 -6.99 0.30 -5.45
C SER A 13 -7.27 0.82 -4.05
N VAL A 14 -7.35 2.14 -3.89
CA VAL A 14 -7.74 2.76 -2.61
C VAL A 14 -9.21 2.45 -2.35
N SER A 15 -9.50 1.77 -1.25
CA SER A 15 -10.86 1.41 -0.84
C SER A 15 -11.45 2.43 0.14
N GLU A 16 -10.64 2.93 1.09
CA GLU A 16 -11.08 3.90 2.09
C GLU A 16 -9.95 4.88 2.45
N ALA A 17 -10.28 6.16 2.60
CA ALA A 17 -9.39 7.18 3.14
C ALA A 17 -9.63 7.34 4.64
N LEU A 18 -8.57 7.24 5.44
CA LEU A 18 -8.61 7.32 6.90
C LEU A 18 -8.03 8.66 7.40
N PRO A 19 -8.38 9.06 8.63
CA PRO A 19 -7.71 10.17 9.30
C PRO A 19 -6.19 9.96 9.38
N ASN A 20 -5.42 11.04 9.45
CA ASN A 20 -3.95 11.06 9.44
C ASN A 20 -3.31 10.66 8.10
N ALA A 21 -4.00 10.89 6.98
CA ALA A 21 -3.49 10.60 5.63
C ALA A 21 -3.10 9.13 5.42
N MET A 22 -3.76 8.21 6.13
CA MET A 22 -3.63 6.78 5.87
C MET A 22 -4.72 6.31 4.91
N PHE A 23 -4.39 5.32 4.09
CA PHE A 23 -5.31 4.77 3.10
C PHE A 23 -5.40 3.26 3.26
N ARG A 24 -6.62 2.72 3.27
CA ARG A 24 -6.81 1.30 3.02
C ARG A 24 -6.73 1.05 1.53
N VAL A 25 -5.74 0.28 1.13
CA VAL A 25 -5.53 -0.13 -0.25
C VAL A 25 -5.85 -1.61 -0.34
N THR A 26 -6.76 -1.97 -1.23
CA THR A 26 -7.01 -3.36 -1.59
C THR A 26 -6.09 -3.71 -2.75
N LEU A 27 -5.19 -4.66 -2.51
CA LEU A 27 -4.29 -5.20 -3.51
C LEU A 27 -5.05 -6.14 -4.44
N THR A 28 -4.54 -6.31 -5.67
CA THR A 28 -5.12 -7.23 -6.66
C THR A 28 -5.10 -8.70 -6.23
N ASN A 29 -4.27 -9.07 -5.26
CA ASN A 29 -4.24 -10.40 -4.65
C ASN A 29 -5.35 -10.61 -3.58
N GLY A 30 -6.23 -9.63 -3.36
CA GLY A 30 -7.34 -9.70 -2.41
C GLY A 30 -6.98 -9.32 -0.97
N HIS A 31 -5.73 -8.95 -0.69
CA HIS A 31 -5.32 -8.47 0.63
C HIS A 31 -5.55 -6.97 0.78
N VAL A 32 -6.03 -6.56 1.95
CA VAL A 32 -6.17 -5.15 2.32
C VAL A 32 -4.97 -4.72 3.15
N VAL A 33 -4.29 -3.67 2.72
CA VAL A 33 -3.12 -3.09 3.39
C VAL A 33 -3.36 -1.63 3.75
N LEU A 34 -2.60 -1.14 4.73
CA LEU A 34 -2.62 0.24 5.17
C LEU A 34 -1.39 0.96 4.58
N ALA A 35 -1.63 1.99 3.79
CA ALA A 35 -0.60 2.82 3.16
C ALA A 35 -0.57 4.21 3.80
N HIS A 36 0.62 4.82 3.85
CA HIS A 36 0.88 6.21 4.26
C HIS A 36 1.84 6.84 3.25
#